data_AF-A0A9D8E092-F1
#
_entry.id   AF-A0A9D8E092-F1
#
_cell.length_a   1.000
_cell.length_b   1.000
_cell.length_c   1.000
_cell.angle_alpha   90.00
_cell.angle_beta   90.00
_cell.angle_gamma   90.00
#
_symmetry.space_group_name_H-M   'P 1'
#
loop_
_entity.id
_entity.type
_entity.pdbx_description
1 polymer ?
#
loop_
_entity_poly.entity_id
_entity_poly.type
_entity_poly.pdbx_seq_one_letter_code
_entity_poly.pdbx_strand_id
1 'polypeptide(L)'
;APLRTLGAAWNRIPRDVTLTKPHTIVLLAGDYAASTMPHYWELRRGTASAPITIRSDGPGRPVTLRGDLNLFEVHHLRVQGLRILPNGDAVHCERCTFLTLDDVELDGGTGAWETLKVNQSSDVTVRNSTLRNAGDNVIDFVAVQRATIADNVITGGGDWCAYVKGGSTAITIERNEVSRCGTGGITAGQGTGLEWMVEPWVTYEATDVVIRANHVFDVEGAAFGVNGGRNIVIEDNRAERVGRRSHLLEVTFGGRSCDGNSTRCAALIGRGAWGTSTVGGDVYAHIPDRDVVIRNNVIVNPAGYRSQWQHFEISEPRTNTGARVGPSPARTDDGLVITGNRIVNGDASMPLGIDGTTVCASTNPTCTIAQIYRDNDINGR
;
A
#
# COMPACT_ATOMS: atom_id res chain seq x y z
N ALA A 1 28.87 -26.87 15.12
CA ALA A 1 29.54 -26.27 13.94
C ALA A 1 28.55 -25.34 13.23
N PRO A 2 29.01 -24.21 12.67
CA PRO A 2 28.18 -23.34 11.84
C PRO A 2 27.65 -24.11 10.63
N LEU A 3 26.44 -23.76 10.18
CA LEU A 3 25.85 -24.31 8.98
C LEU A 3 26.41 -23.61 7.74
N ARG A 4 26.52 -24.34 6.63
CA ARG A 4 27.05 -23.79 5.36
C ARG A 4 26.05 -22.94 4.58
N THR A 5 24.75 -23.16 4.77
CA THR A 5 23.70 -22.50 3.99
C THR A 5 22.53 -22.07 4.86
N LEU A 6 21.82 -21.02 4.43
CA LEU A 6 20.60 -20.55 5.06
C LEU A 6 19.48 -21.60 4.92
N GLY A 7 19.39 -22.27 3.77
CA GLY A 7 18.47 -23.39 3.57
C GLY A 7 18.66 -24.52 4.58
N ALA A 8 19.91 -24.88 4.92
CA ALA A 8 20.17 -25.89 5.95
C ALA A 8 19.73 -25.43 7.35
N ALA A 9 19.82 -24.13 7.65
CA ALA A 9 19.34 -23.56 8.92
C ALA A 9 17.81 -23.54 8.98
N TRP A 10 17.15 -23.08 7.93
CA TRP A 10 15.70 -23.06 7.81
C TRP A 10 15.08 -24.44 7.95
N ASN A 11 15.70 -25.47 7.35
CA ASN A 11 15.22 -26.85 7.41
C ASN A 11 15.33 -27.49 8.80
N ARG A 12 16.02 -26.85 9.76
CA ARG A 12 16.01 -27.28 11.17
C ARG A 12 14.84 -26.75 11.97
N ILE A 13 14.10 -25.77 11.45
CA ILE A 13 12.87 -25.29 12.07
C ILE A 13 11.76 -26.28 11.72
N PRO A 14 11.04 -26.84 12.70
CA PRO A 14 9.94 -27.77 12.46
C PRO A 14 8.89 -27.22 11.47
N ARG A 15 8.54 -28.02 10.47
CA ARG A 15 7.55 -27.71 9.43
C ARG A 15 6.17 -28.15 9.88
N ASP A 16 5.15 -27.35 9.56
CA ASP A 16 3.73 -27.70 9.69
C ASP A 16 3.29 -28.08 11.12
N VAL A 17 4.02 -27.59 12.12
CA VAL A 17 3.71 -27.76 13.54
C VAL A 17 3.89 -26.45 14.28
N THR A 18 3.06 -26.21 15.30
CA THR A 18 3.21 -25.05 16.19
C THR A 18 4.50 -25.16 16.98
N LEU A 19 5.35 -24.14 16.90
CA LEU A 19 6.63 -24.12 17.58
C LEU A 19 6.44 -23.90 19.09
N THR A 20 7.19 -24.66 19.89
CA THR A 20 7.18 -24.57 21.36
C THR A 20 8.48 -23.96 21.92
N LYS A 21 9.46 -23.69 21.06
CA LYS A 21 10.74 -23.07 21.41
C LYS A 21 11.12 -22.04 20.34
N PRO A 22 11.77 -20.92 20.71
CA PRO A 22 12.22 -19.94 19.74
C PRO A 22 13.30 -20.51 18.83
N HIS A 23 13.32 -20.05 17.58
CA HIS A 23 14.37 -20.36 16.61
C HIS A 23 15.05 -19.08 16.15
N THR A 24 16.38 -19.01 16.27
CA THR A 24 17.16 -17.87 15.79
C THR A 24 18.21 -18.35 14.80
N ILE A 25 18.18 -17.79 13.60
CA ILE A 25 19.21 -17.93 12.58
C ILE A 25 20.04 -16.65 12.59
N VAL A 26 21.30 -16.78 13.02
CA VAL A 26 22.27 -15.69 12.98
C VAL A 26 23.15 -15.89 11.76
N LEU A 27 23.11 -14.91 10.85
CA LEU A 27 23.90 -14.91 9.62
C LEU A 27 25.20 -14.15 9.86
N LEU A 28 26.31 -14.79 9.51
CA LEU A 28 27.61 -14.13 9.51
C LEU A 28 27.68 -13.19 8.30
N ALA A 29 28.40 -12.08 8.44
CA ALA A 29 28.67 -11.16 7.34
C ALA A 29 29.09 -11.90 6.06
N GLY A 30 28.51 -11.51 4.92
CA GLY A 30 28.81 -12.15 3.65
C GLY A 30 27.69 -12.03 2.63
N ASP A 31 27.99 -12.54 1.44
CA ASP A 31 27.07 -12.61 0.32
C ASP A 31 26.56 -14.06 0.18
N TYR A 32 25.25 -14.23 0.33
CA TYR A 32 24.56 -15.52 0.25
C TYR A 32 23.89 -15.63 -1.10
N ALA A 33 24.48 -16.45 -1.98
CA ALA A 33 23.88 -16.77 -3.27
C ALA A 33 22.49 -17.39 -3.09
N ALA A 34 21.58 -17.14 -4.04
CA ALA A 34 20.21 -17.69 -4.02
C ALA A 34 20.18 -19.22 -3.86
N SER A 35 21.16 -19.93 -4.44
CA SER A 35 21.31 -21.39 -4.30
C SER A 35 21.59 -21.89 -2.87
N THR A 36 21.91 -20.98 -1.94
CA THR A 36 22.11 -21.28 -0.51
C THR A 36 20.86 -21.01 0.34
N MET A 37 19.78 -20.54 -0.28
CA MET A 37 18.52 -20.19 0.36
C MET A 37 17.44 -21.23 0.03
N PRO A 38 16.39 -21.38 0.86
CA PRO A 38 15.17 -22.06 0.47
C PRO A 38 14.58 -21.43 -0.80
N HIS A 39 14.07 -22.26 -1.71
CA HIS A 39 13.26 -21.76 -2.82
C HIS A 39 11.86 -21.33 -2.34
N TYR A 40 11.28 -22.10 -1.41
CA TYR A 40 10.02 -21.76 -0.72
C TYR A 40 10.24 -21.71 0.80
N TRP A 41 9.79 -20.63 1.41
CA TRP A 41 9.90 -20.37 2.85
C TRP A 41 8.55 -20.57 3.52
N GLU A 42 8.14 -21.82 3.68
CA GLU A 42 6.73 -22.11 3.98
C GLU A 42 6.49 -22.84 5.31
N LEU A 43 5.27 -22.76 5.83
CA LEU A 43 4.73 -23.62 6.89
C LEU A 43 5.58 -23.66 8.17
N ARG A 44 6.02 -22.49 8.65
CA ARG A 44 6.70 -22.36 9.95
C ARG A 44 5.82 -21.58 10.90
N ARG A 45 5.21 -22.29 11.86
CA ARG A 45 4.19 -21.76 12.76
C ARG A 45 4.80 -21.34 14.09
N GLY A 46 5.55 -20.24 14.07
CA GLY A 46 6.03 -19.60 15.30
C GLY A 46 4.88 -19.12 16.18
N THR A 47 5.19 -18.77 17.43
CA THR A 47 4.24 -18.17 18.38
C THR A 47 4.91 -16.99 19.09
N ALA A 48 4.13 -16.21 19.85
CA ALA A 48 4.69 -15.12 20.66
C ALA A 48 5.77 -15.59 21.65
N SER A 49 5.66 -16.81 22.21
CA SER A 49 6.66 -17.39 23.11
C SER A 49 7.73 -18.24 22.40
N ALA A 50 7.52 -18.56 21.13
CA ALA A 50 8.43 -19.33 20.29
C ALA A 50 8.57 -18.70 18.88
N PRO A 51 9.08 -17.46 18.78
CA PRO A 51 9.20 -16.77 17.50
C PRO A 51 10.35 -17.33 16.65
N ILE A 52 10.34 -16.96 15.38
CA ILE A 52 11.43 -17.19 14.44
C ILE A 52 12.15 -15.86 14.19
N THR A 53 13.47 -15.83 14.28
CA THR A 53 14.27 -14.63 13.98
C THR A 53 15.39 -14.97 13.02
N ILE A 54 15.52 -14.21 11.95
CA ILE A 54 16.65 -14.24 11.02
C ILE A 54 17.31 -12.87 11.10
N ARG A 55 18.59 -12.84 11.48
CA ARG A 55 19.30 -11.59 11.69
C ARG A 55 20.78 -11.68 11.35
N SER A 56 21.41 -10.52 11.12
CA SER A 56 22.86 -10.41 11.06
C SER A 56 23.52 -10.66 12.41
N ASP A 57 24.83 -10.96 12.39
CA ASP A 57 25.66 -11.22 13.56
C ASP A 57 26.13 -9.96 14.30
N GLY A 58 25.95 -8.78 13.71
CA GLY A 58 26.20 -7.50 14.35
C GLY A 58 26.20 -6.30 13.39
N PRO A 59 26.22 -5.06 13.93
CA PRO A 59 26.26 -3.84 13.12
C PRO A 59 27.56 -3.71 12.32
N GLY A 60 27.50 -3.01 11.17
CA GLY A 60 28.66 -2.71 10.32
C GLY A 60 29.19 -3.91 9.51
N ARG A 61 28.50 -5.05 9.57
CA ARG A 61 28.89 -6.30 8.91
C ARG A 61 27.75 -6.76 8.00
N PRO A 62 27.69 -6.27 6.74
CA PRO A 62 26.53 -6.49 5.89
C PRO A 62 26.35 -7.98 5.57
N VAL A 63 25.10 -8.43 5.69
CA VAL A 63 24.62 -9.71 5.18
C VAL A 63 23.76 -9.42 3.97
N THR A 64 24.15 -9.94 2.81
CA THR A 64 23.41 -9.78 1.56
C THR A 64 22.84 -11.12 1.13
N LEU A 65 21.53 -11.17 0.94
CA LEU A 65 20.81 -12.29 0.35
C LEU A 65 20.56 -11.98 -1.13
N ARG A 66 20.97 -12.88 -2.03
CA ARG A 66 20.78 -12.75 -3.48
C ARG A 66 19.57 -13.50 -4.01
N GLY A 67 18.85 -14.19 -3.14
CA GLY A 67 17.54 -14.78 -3.42
C GLY A 67 16.44 -13.98 -2.73
N ASP A 68 15.23 -14.18 -3.20
CA ASP A 68 13.99 -13.67 -2.63
C ASP A 68 13.57 -14.47 -1.38
N LEU A 69 12.67 -13.87 -0.61
CA LEU A 69 11.95 -14.54 0.47
C LEU A 69 10.51 -14.77 0.02
N ASN A 70 10.26 -15.88 -0.66
CA ASN A 70 8.90 -16.34 -1.00
C ASN A 70 8.27 -17.12 0.17
N LEU A 71 7.54 -16.39 1.02
CA LEU A 71 6.97 -16.85 2.28
C LEU A 71 5.51 -17.27 2.10
N PHE A 72 5.16 -18.45 2.61
CA PHE A 72 3.78 -18.94 2.62
C PHE A 72 3.41 -19.57 3.96
N GLU A 73 2.35 -19.09 4.62
CA GLU A 73 1.90 -19.60 5.92
C GLU A 73 3.03 -19.65 6.97
N VAL A 74 3.74 -18.54 7.09
CA VAL A 74 4.78 -18.33 8.11
C VAL A 74 4.25 -17.41 9.20
N HIS A 75 4.47 -17.77 10.46
CA HIS A 75 3.93 -17.05 11.60
C HIS A 75 5.05 -16.64 12.58
N HIS A 76 4.96 -15.43 13.14
CA HIS A 76 5.91 -14.86 14.09
C HIS A 76 7.37 -14.85 13.58
N LEU A 77 7.57 -14.43 12.32
CA LEU A 77 8.89 -14.25 11.73
C LEU A 77 9.36 -12.81 11.89
N ARG A 78 10.58 -12.63 12.41
CA ARG A 78 11.32 -11.37 12.35
C ARG A 78 12.54 -11.50 11.44
N VAL A 79 12.67 -10.61 10.47
CA VAL A 79 13.85 -10.43 9.64
C VAL A 79 14.49 -9.10 10.00
N GLN A 80 15.78 -9.10 10.36
CA GLN A 80 16.43 -7.91 10.89
C GLN A 80 17.88 -7.70 10.41
N GLY A 81 18.21 -6.48 9.99
CA GLY A 81 19.59 -6.09 9.70
C GLY A 81 20.17 -6.75 8.45
N LEU A 82 19.33 -7.05 7.45
CA LEU A 82 19.70 -7.80 6.24
C LEU A 82 19.46 -6.97 4.97
N ARG A 83 20.25 -7.23 3.93
CA ARG A 83 20.04 -6.73 2.57
C ARG A 83 19.50 -7.89 1.72
N ILE A 84 18.39 -7.69 1.01
CA ILE A 84 17.72 -8.69 0.18
C ILE A 84 17.60 -8.11 -1.22
N LEU A 85 18.48 -8.57 -2.11
CA LEU A 85 18.75 -7.95 -3.41
C LEU A 85 18.68 -8.98 -4.56
N PRO A 86 17.51 -9.60 -4.84
CA PRO A 86 17.41 -10.69 -5.80
C PRO A 86 17.31 -10.25 -7.27
N ASN A 87 17.13 -8.96 -7.55
CA ASN A 87 16.70 -8.46 -8.87
C ASN A 87 15.36 -9.10 -9.29
N GLY A 88 14.39 -9.03 -8.38
CA GLY A 88 13.06 -9.64 -8.42
C GLY A 88 12.32 -9.23 -7.15
N ASP A 89 11.13 -9.75 -6.93
CA ASP A 89 10.35 -9.42 -5.73
C ASP A 89 11.14 -9.84 -4.47
N ALA A 90 11.57 -8.88 -3.66
CA ALA A 90 12.54 -9.15 -2.59
C ALA A 90 11.92 -9.98 -1.47
N VAL A 91 10.68 -9.65 -1.11
CA VAL A 91 9.88 -10.38 -0.14
C VAL A 91 8.47 -10.51 -0.69
N HIS A 92 8.02 -11.75 -0.83
CA HIS A 92 6.62 -12.06 -1.05
C HIS A 92 6.11 -12.84 0.15
N CYS A 93 4.98 -12.44 0.72
CA CYS A 93 4.37 -13.12 1.84
C CYS A 93 2.88 -13.33 1.61
N GLU A 94 2.49 -14.60 1.56
CA GLU A 94 1.10 -15.02 1.48
C GLU A 94 0.69 -15.74 2.77
N ARG A 95 -0.46 -15.35 3.34
CA ARG A 95 -1.04 -15.96 4.55
C ARG A 95 -0.11 -15.97 5.77
N CYS A 96 0.79 -15.02 5.88
CA CYS A 96 1.63 -14.90 7.06
C CYS A 96 0.89 -14.18 8.19
N THR A 97 1.31 -14.42 9.43
CA THR A 97 0.92 -13.56 10.56
C THR A 97 2.09 -13.16 11.45
N PHE A 98 2.04 -11.98 12.06
CA PHE A 98 3.10 -11.47 12.93
C PHE A 98 4.47 -11.42 12.23
N LEU A 99 4.49 -10.93 10.98
CA LEU A 99 5.72 -10.71 10.20
C LEU A 99 6.32 -9.34 10.57
N THR A 100 7.59 -9.31 10.93
CA THR A 100 8.35 -8.07 11.15
C THR A 100 9.56 -8.00 10.23
N LEU A 101 9.61 -6.95 9.41
CA LEU A 101 10.80 -6.51 8.67
C LEU A 101 11.32 -5.25 9.35
N ASP A 102 12.54 -5.28 9.88
CA ASP A 102 13.11 -4.21 10.68
C ASP A 102 14.57 -3.98 10.31
N ASP A 103 14.97 -2.76 9.99
CA ASP A 103 16.35 -2.46 9.59
C ASP A 103 16.79 -3.36 8.41
N VAL A 104 15.94 -3.46 7.38
CA VAL A 104 16.25 -4.22 6.15
C VAL A 104 16.42 -3.30 4.95
N GLU A 105 17.20 -3.75 3.99
CA GLU A 105 17.28 -3.16 2.66
C GLU A 105 16.68 -4.14 1.65
N LEU A 106 15.57 -3.77 1.03
CA LEU A 106 14.93 -4.52 -0.05
C LEU A 106 15.17 -3.77 -1.36
N ASP A 107 15.74 -4.44 -2.36
CA ASP A 107 15.98 -3.85 -3.67
C ASP A 107 15.52 -4.81 -4.77
N GLY A 108 14.45 -4.42 -5.46
CA GLY A 108 13.88 -5.21 -6.55
C GLY A 108 14.68 -5.14 -7.85
N GLY A 109 15.68 -4.26 -7.94
CA GLY A 109 16.44 -4.02 -9.16
C GLY A 109 15.53 -3.68 -10.34
N THR A 110 15.78 -4.28 -11.50
CA THR A 110 14.94 -4.10 -12.69
C THR A 110 13.98 -5.26 -12.92
N GLY A 111 13.95 -6.25 -12.02
CA GLY A 111 13.23 -7.51 -12.20
C GLY A 111 11.98 -7.65 -11.33
N ALA A 112 11.82 -6.83 -10.29
CA ALA A 112 10.64 -6.88 -9.44
C ALA A 112 9.41 -6.29 -10.13
N TRP A 113 8.29 -6.97 -10.01
CA TRP A 113 6.99 -6.32 -10.24
C TRP A 113 6.62 -5.53 -8.99
N GLU A 114 6.79 -6.14 -7.80
CA GLU A 114 6.73 -5.47 -6.51
C GLU A 114 7.93 -5.79 -5.62
N THR A 115 8.56 -4.78 -5.00
CA THR A 115 9.71 -5.04 -4.11
C THR A 115 9.28 -5.82 -2.87
N LEU A 116 8.14 -5.45 -2.28
CA LEU A 116 7.50 -6.12 -1.16
C LEU A 116 6.03 -6.37 -1.50
N LYS A 117 5.67 -7.64 -1.62
CA LYS A 117 4.29 -8.10 -1.80
C LYS A 117 3.80 -8.81 -0.56
N VAL A 118 2.65 -8.41 -0.02
CA VAL A 118 1.99 -9.11 1.08
C VAL A 118 0.53 -9.32 0.74
N ASN A 119 0.08 -10.56 0.70
CA ASN A 119 -1.31 -10.89 0.45
C ASN A 119 -1.93 -11.76 1.55
N GLN A 120 -3.20 -11.50 1.85
CA GLN A 120 -4.07 -12.32 2.70
C GLN A 120 -3.45 -12.62 4.07
N SER A 121 -2.76 -11.64 4.64
CA SER A 121 -1.91 -11.75 5.83
C SER A 121 -2.36 -10.78 6.91
N SER A 122 -1.88 -10.95 8.15
CA SER A 122 -2.19 -9.99 9.22
C SER A 122 -1.06 -9.76 10.22
N ASP A 123 -1.15 -8.68 10.99
CA ASP A 123 -0.14 -8.31 11.99
C ASP A 123 1.25 -8.14 11.37
N VAL A 124 1.36 -7.28 10.35
CA VAL A 124 2.59 -7.07 9.58
C VAL A 124 3.24 -5.74 9.94
N THR A 125 4.52 -5.73 10.24
CA THR A 125 5.29 -4.51 10.53
C THR A 125 6.49 -4.40 9.59
N VAL A 126 6.60 -3.26 8.91
CA VAL A 126 7.76 -2.89 8.10
C VAL A 126 8.28 -1.56 8.64
N ARG A 127 9.48 -1.57 9.23
CA ARG A 127 10.02 -0.35 9.84
C ARG A 127 11.52 -0.16 9.72
N ASN A 128 11.97 1.08 9.83
CA ASN A 128 13.38 1.46 9.80
C ASN A 128 14.13 0.91 8.58
N SER A 129 13.43 0.73 7.45
CA SER A 129 13.93 -0.02 6.31
C SER A 129 14.07 0.84 5.08
N THR A 130 14.88 0.40 4.12
CA THR A 130 14.91 0.97 2.78
C THR A 130 14.32 -0.03 1.80
N LEU A 131 13.29 0.37 1.06
CA LEU A 131 12.67 -0.43 0.03
C LEU A 131 12.75 0.33 -1.29
N ARG A 132 13.24 -0.32 -2.35
CA ARG A 132 13.41 0.37 -3.63
C ARG A 132 13.26 -0.50 -4.85
N ASN A 133 12.91 0.19 -5.94
CA ASN A 133 12.87 -0.30 -7.32
C ASN A 133 11.85 -1.41 -7.55
N ALA A 134 10.79 -1.08 -8.28
CA ALA A 134 9.76 -2.00 -8.73
C ALA A 134 9.19 -1.53 -10.07
N GLY A 135 8.82 -2.47 -10.93
CA GLY A 135 8.14 -2.20 -12.18
C GLY A 135 6.77 -1.55 -11.96
N ASP A 136 6.05 -2.01 -10.93
CA ASP A 136 4.75 -1.48 -10.53
C ASP A 136 4.90 -0.73 -9.19
N ASN A 137 4.88 -1.46 -8.06
CA ASN A 137 4.83 -0.85 -6.73
C ASN A 137 5.95 -1.32 -5.81
N VAL A 138 6.54 -0.41 -5.03
CA VAL A 138 7.57 -0.83 -4.06
C VAL A 138 6.93 -1.64 -2.94
N ILE A 139 5.73 -1.26 -2.49
CA ILE A 139 4.92 -2.01 -1.52
C ILE A 139 3.52 -2.23 -2.08
N ASP A 140 3.11 -3.49 -2.15
CA ASP A 140 1.72 -3.89 -2.44
C ASP A 140 1.19 -4.81 -1.33
N PHE A 141 0.18 -4.31 -0.61
CA PHE A 141 -0.61 -5.11 0.31
C PHE A 141 -2.01 -5.40 -0.26
N VAL A 142 -2.36 -6.69 -0.40
CA VAL A 142 -3.69 -7.15 -0.84
C VAL A 142 -4.37 -7.96 0.27
N ALA A 143 -5.55 -7.54 0.73
CA ALA A 143 -6.28 -8.21 1.80
C ALA A 143 -5.44 -8.39 3.08
N VAL A 144 -4.73 -7.35 3.51
CA VAL A 144 -3.89 -7.35 4.71
C VAL A 144 -4.57 -6.65 5.88
N GLN A 145 -4.52 -7.24 7.08
CA GLN A 145 -5.13 -6.65 8.27
C GLN A 145 -4.13 -6.35 9.39
N ARG A 146 -4.32 -5.21 10.07
CA ARG A 146 -3.46 -4.78 11.20
C ARG A 146 -2.00 -4.68 10.77
N ALA A 147 -1.66 -3.66 9.99
CA ALA A 147 -0.30 -3.48 9.54
C ALA A 147 0.27 -2.09 9.84
N THR A 148 1.59 -2.02 9.92
CA THR A 148 2.33 -0.76 10.14
C THR A 148 3.48 -0.67 9.14
N ILE A 149 3.51 0.42 8.37
CA ILE A 149 4.62 0.79 7.49
C ILE A 149 5.18 2.11 8.05
N ALA A 150 6.26 2.03 8.83
CA ALA A 150 6.75 3.17 9.60
C ALA A 150 8.25 3.45 9.47
N ASP A 151 8.63 4.72 9.40
CA ASP A 151 10.05 5.12 9.49
C ASP A 151 10.92 4.50 8.38
N ASN A 152 10.39 4.39 7.15
CA ASN A 152 11.08 3.80 6.00
C ASN A 152 11.47 4.84 4.94
N VAL A 153 12.43 4.46 4.09
CA VAL A 153 12.70 5.10 2.79
C VAL A 153 12.14 4.21 1.68
N ILE A 154 11.20 4.71 0.88
CA ILE A 154 10.48 3.97 -0.16
C ILE A 154 10.67 4.71 -1.49
N THR A 155 11.27 4.10 -2.51
CA THR A 155 11.56 4.84 -3.75
C THR A 155 11.62 4.00 -5.02
N GLY A 156 11.30 4.60 -6.18
CA GLY A 156 11.51 3.96 -7.48
C GLY A 156 10.42 2.98 -7.88
N GLY A 157 9.15 3.27 -7.59
CA GLY A 157 8.01 2.51 -8.15
C GLY A 157 7.60 3.04 -9.52
N GLY A 158 7.37 2.17 -10.50
CA GLY A 158 6.89 2.57 -11.82
C GLY A 158 5.47 3.15 -11.82
N ASP A 159 4.63 2.70 -10.88
CA ASP A 159 3.27 3.19 -10.65
C ASP A 159 3.19 3.92 -9.29
N TRP A 160 2.42 3.44 -8.31
CA TRP A 160 2.48 3.95 -6.93
C TRP A 160 3.68 3.39 -6.17
N CYS A 161 4.31 4.17 -5.29
CA CYS A 161 5.35 3.59 -4.42
C CYS A 161 4.76 2.65 -3.37
N ALA A 162 3.65 3.01 -2.74
CA ALA A 162 2.98 2.15 -1.77
C ALA A 162 1.46 2.21 -1.95
N TYR A 163 0.82 1.06 -1.96
CA TYR A 163 -0.63 1.01 -1.73
C TYR A 163 -1.06 -0.18 -0.88
N VAL A 164 -2.24 -0.03 -0.31
CA VAL A 164 -2.93 -1.08 0.46
C VAL A 164 -4.34 -1.24 -0.11
N LYS A 165 -4.68 -2.44 -0.57
CA LYS A 165 -5.91 -2.71 -1.34
C LYS A 165 -6.52 -4.07 -1.03
N GLY A 166 -7.56 -4.46 -1.74
CA GLY A 166 -8.13 -5.80 -1.67
C GLY A 166 -8.82 -6.12 -0.34
N GLY A 167 -9.45 -5.14 0.30
CA GLY A 167 -10.08 -5.30 1.62
C GLY A 167 -9.07 -5.20 2.77
N SER A 168 -7.95 -4.50 2.53
CA SER A 168 -6.97 -4.26 3.58
C SER A 168 -7.56 -3.35 4.67
N THR A 169 -7.24 -3.60 5.93
CA THR A 169 -7.84 -2.84 7.04
C THR A 169 -6.95 -2.63 8.26
N ALA A 170 -7.22 -1.56 9.01
CA ALA A 170 -6.48 -1.20 10.23
C ALA A 170 -4.98 -1.03 9.96
N ILE A 171 -4.65 -0.16 9.00
CA ILE A 171 -3.27 0.04 8.57
C ILE A 171 -2.81 1.45 8.92
N THR A 172 -1.61 1.56 9.48
CA THR A 172 -0.92 2.84 9.67
C THR A 172 0.29 2.92 8.74
N ILE A 173 0.36 3.98 7.94
CA ILE A 173 1.49 4.32 7.08
C ILE A 173 2.03 5.66 7.58
N GLU A 174 3.18 5.64 8.26
CA GLU A 174 3.64 6.83 8.97
C GLU A 174 5.14 7.11 8.93
N ARG A 175 5.52 8.39 8.96
CA ARG A 175 6.93 8.82 9.08
C ARG A 175 7.85 8.23 8.00
N ASN A 176 7.33 7.94 6.81
CA ASN A 176 8.14 7.45 5.69
C ASN A 176 8.60 8.60 4.80
N GLU A 177 9.77 8.43 4.18
CA GLU A 177 10.20 9.21 3.02
C GLU A 177 9.88 8.43 1.74
N VAL A 178 9.07 9.02 0.86
CA VAL A 178 8.58 8.37 -0.36
C VAL A 178 8.94 9.20 -1.58
N SER A 179 9.60 8.62 -2.58
CA SER A 179 10.04 9.42 -3.75
C SER A 179 10.24 8.66 -5.04
N ARG A 180 10.28 9.39 -6.17
CA ARG A 180 10.56 8.85 -7.52
C ARG A 180 9.59 7.74 -7.93
N CYS A 181 8.31 8.05 -7.82
CA CYS A 181 7.23 7.14 -8.21
C CYS A 181 6.49 7.70 -9.43
N GLY A 182 5.99 6.84 -10.31
CA GLY A 182 5.26 7.26 -11.51
C GLY A 182 3.87 7.80 -11.18
N THR A 183 2.91 6.95 -10.85
CA THR A 183 1.52 7.35 -10.64
C THR A 183 1.25 8.04 -9.32
N GLY A 184 1.94 7.64 -8.25
CA GLY A 184 1.77 8.36 -7.02
C GLY A 184 2.65 7.89 -5.86
N GLY A 185 2.58 8.63 -4.76
CA GLY A 185 3.32 8.31 -3.54
C GLY A 185 2.68 7.16 -2.77
N ILE A 186 1.57 7.45 -2.10
CA ILE A 186 0.87 6.50 -1.22
C ILE A 186 -0.63 6.52 -1.52
N THR A 187 -1.26 5.38 -1.74
CA THR A 187 -2.73 5.31 -1.84
C THR A 187 -3.36 4.25 -0.94
N ALA A 188 -4.53 4.57 -0.40
CA ALA A 188 -5.40 3.63 0.28
C ALA A 188 -6.50 3.16 -0.69
N GLY A 189 -6.39 1.91 -1.12
CA GLY A 189 -7.22 1.30 -2.15
C GLY A 189 -6.59 1.40 -3.54
N GLN A 190 -7.11 0.59 -4.47
CA GLN A 190 -6.83 0.65 -5.91
C GLN A 190 -7.83 -0.30 -6.60
N GLY A 191 -7.38 -1.37 -7.22
CA GLY A 191 -8.22 -2.38 -7.84
C GLY A 191 -7.71 -3.78 -7.56
N THR A 192 -8.64 -4.69 -7.37
CA THR A 192 -8.35 -6.08 -6.98
C THR A 192 -9.36 -7.00 -7.64
N GLY A 193 -8.94 -8.17 -8.10
CA GLY A 193 -9.87 -9.25 -8.45
C GLY A 193 -10.64 -9.72 -7.23
N LEU A 194 -11.97 -9.82 -7.34
CA LEU A 194 -12.85 -10.20 -6.25
C LEU A 194 -12.48 -11.55 -5.64
N GLU A 195 -11.94 -12.49 -6.43
CA GLU A 195 -11.50 -13.79 -5.93
C GLU A 195 -10.41 -13.74 -4.87
N TRP A 196 -9.62 -12.65 -4.83
CA TRP A 196 -8.49 -12.46 -3.91
C TRP A 196 -8.90 -11.88 -2.56
N MET A 197 -10.12 -11.33 -2.47
CA MET A 197 -10.68 -10.73 -1.26
C MET A 197 -10.88 -11.76 -0.14
N VAL A 198 -10.76 -11.30 1.12
CA VAL A 198 -10.93 -12.11 2.33
C VAL A 198 -12.06 -11.57 3.19
N GLU A 199 -12.92 -12.47 3.66
CA GLU A 199 -14.02 -12.11 4.56
C GLU A 199 -13.51 -11.66 5.94
N PRO A 200 -14.17 -10.69 6.61
CA PRO A 200 -15.42 -10.02 6.20
C PRO A 200 -15.21 -8.78 5.31
N TRP A 201 -13.98 -8.42 4.93
CA TRP A 201 -13.66 -7.16 4.24
C TRP A 201 -13.82 -7.27 2.73
N VAL A 202 -15.04 -7.51 2.26
CA VAL A 202 -15.32 -7.84 0.85
C VAL A 202 -16.02 -6.71 0.06
N THR A 203 -16.16 -5.53 0.65
CA THR A 203 -16.89 -4.39 0.06
C THR A 203 -15.94 -3.31 -0.46
N TYR A 204 -15.20 -2.64 0.43
CA TYR A 204 -14.22 -1.61 0.08
C TYR A 204 -12.86 -2.20 -0.30
N GLU A 205 -12.01 -1.42 -0.97
CA GLU A 205 -10.62 -1.79 -1.26
C GLU A 205 -9.71 -1.61 -0.04
N ALA A 206 -9.98 -0.60 0.76
CA ALA A 206 -9.29 -0.37 2.02
C ALA A 206 -10.25 0.20 3.07
N THR A 207 -10.11 -0.19 4.34
CA THR A 207 -10.83 0.48 5.44
C THR A 207 -9.92 0.81 6.61
N ASP A 208 -10.24 1.85 7.37
CA ASP A 208 -9.54 2.17 8.63
C ASP A 208 -8.02 2.32 8.40
N VAL A 209 -7.65 3.15 7.41
CA VAL A 209 -6.26 3.42 7.06
C VAL A 209 -5.89 4.84 7.47
N VAL A 210 -4.74 4.98 8.13
CA VAL A 210 -4.17 6.27 8.52
C VAL A 210 -2.83 6.45 7.81
N ILE A 211 -2.74 7.48 6.97
CA ILE A 211 -1.53 7.91 6.28
C ILE A 211 -1.09 9.22 6.92
N ARG A 212 -0.04 9.20 7.75
CA ARG A 212 0.33 10.38 8.54
C ARG A 212 1.82 10.68 8.66
N ALA A 213 2.16 11.96 8.74
CA ALA A 213 3.53 12.41 8.97
C ALA A 213 4.55 11.85 7.95
N ASN A 214 4.13 11.51 6.73
CA ASN A 214 5.01 11.08 5.66
C ASN A 214 5.55 12.30 4.90
N HIS A 215 6.70 12.13 4.26
CA HIS A 215 7.27 13.07 3.32
C HIS A 215 7.30 12.47 1.91
N VAL A 216 6.48 12.98 1.00
CA VAL A 216 6.37 12.49 -0.38
C VAL A 216 6.97 13.51 -1.34
N PHE A 217 7.97 13.14 -2.14
CA PHE A 217 8.64 14.10 -3.01
C PHE A 217 9.14 13.51 -4.33
N ASP A 218 9.26 14.34 -5.36
CA ASP A 218 9.71 13.89 -6.69
C ASP A 218 8.86 12.75 -7.26
N VAL A 219 7.54 12.90 -7.19
CA VAL A 219 6.56 11.94 -7.71
C VAL A 219 5.87 12.55 -8.93
N GLU A 220 5.74 11.80 -10.03
CA GLU A 220 5.16 12.38 -11.26
C GLU A 220 3.66 12.64 -11.11
N GLY A 221 2.91 11.71 -10.52
CA GLY A 221 1.49 11.84 -10.21
C GLY A 221 1.21 12.31 -8.77
N ALA A 222 0.08 11.87 -8.21
CA ALA A 222 -0.42 12.39 -6.94
C ALA A 222 0.49 12.04 -5.76
N ALA A 223 0.57 12.91 -4.76
CA ALA A 223 1.26 12.58 -3.52
C ALA A 223 0.50 11.50 -2.74
N PHE A 224 -0.82 11.67 -2.62
CA PHE A 224 -1.69 10.77 -1.87
C PHE A 224 -2.98 10.47 -2.64
N GLY A 225 -3.49 9.25 -2.49
CA GLY A 225 -4.72 8.79 -3.10
C GLY A 225 -5.63 8.03 -2.12
N VAL A 226 -6.92 8.03 -2.42
CA VAL A 226 -7.90 7.09 -1.89
C VAL A 226 -8.72 6.54 -3.06
N ASN A 227 -8.73 5.21 -3.20
CA ASN A 227 -9.32 4.55 -4.36
C ASN A 227 -10.25 3.41 -3.90
N GLY A 228 -11.50 3.74 -3.56
CA GLY A 228 -12.47 2.80 -3.03
C GLY A 228 -12.31 2.53 -1.53
N GLY A 229 -11.96 3.56 -0.77
CA GLY A 229 -11.63 3.49 0.65
C GLY A 229 -12.77 3.88 1.60
N ARG A 230 -12.77 3.35 2.83
CA ARG A 230 -13.68 3.79 3.90
C ARG A 230 -12.97 4.11 5.20
N ASN A 231 -13.34 5.20 5.86
CA ASN A 231 -12.70 5.65 7.11
C ASN A 231 -11.19 5.80 6.93
N ILE A 232 -10.81 6.68 6.01
CA ILE A 232 -9.42 6.92 5.62
C ILE A 232 -9.00 8.29 6.11
N VAL A 233 -7.84 8.37 6.76
CA VAL A 233 -7.27 9.64 7.23
C VAL A 233 -5.93 9.86 6.57
N ILE A 234 -5.76 11.00 5.89
CA ILE A 234 -4.50 11.49 5.35
C ILE A 234 -4.16 12.78 6.10
N GLU A 235 -3.22 12.73 7.03
CA GLU A 235 -2.95 13.86 7.92
C GLU A 235 -1.49 14.20 8.20
N ASP A 236 -1.21 15.48 8.43
CA ASP A 236 0.10 15.98 8.88
C ASP A 236 1.26 15.56 7.95
N ASN A 237 0.99 15.26 6.68
CA ASN A 237 2.01 14.88 5.72
C ASN A 237 2.60 16.11 5.03
N ARG A 238 3.83 15.97 4.53
CA ARG A 238 4.48 16.93 3.64
C ARG A 238 4.62 16.35 2.25
N ALA A 239 4.37 17.16 1.22
CA ALA A 239 4.74 16.80 -0.14
C ALA A 239 5.37 17.96 -0.92
N GLU A 240 6.31 17.65 -1.83
CA GLU A 240 6.94 18.64 -2.71
C GLU A 240 7.38 18.07 -4.05
N ARG A 241 7.29 18.87 -5.11
CA ARG A 241 7.58 18.43 -6.49
C ARG A 241 6.75 17.19 -6.86
N VAL A 242 5.43 17.30 -6.71
CA VAL A 242 4.45 16.25 -6.95
C VAL A 242 3.39 16.69 -7.97
N GLY A 243 2.77 15.73 -8.65
CA GLY A 243 1.58 15.96 -9.46
C GLY A 243 1.83 16.53 -10.85
N ARG A 244 3.09 16.60 -11.31
CA ARG A 244 3.46 17.16 -12.61
C ARG A 244 2.73 16.53 -13.80
N ARG A 245 2.21 15.31 -13.66
CA ARG A 245 1.41 14.62 -14.68
C ARG A 245 -0.07 15.01 -14.67
N SER A 246 -0.62 15.44 -13.53
CA SER A 246 -2.05 15.80 -13.44
C SER A 246 -2.38 16.68 -12.24
N HIS A 247 -2.42 16.10 -11.03
CA HIS A 247 -2.98 16.69 -9.82
C HIS A 247 -2.16 16.28 -8.56
N LEU A 248 -2.44 16.90 -7.42
CA LEU A 248 -1.68 16.68 -6.17
C LEU A 248 -2.24 15.54 -5.31
N LEU A 249 -3.57 15.41 -5.28
CA LEU A 249 -4.32 14.50 -4.42
C LEU A 249 -5.48 13.89 -5.21
N GLU A 250 -5.77 12.60 -5.02
CA GLU A 250 -6.95 11.96 -5.60
C GLU A 250 -7.86 11.28 -4.57
N VAL A 251 -9.17 11.35 -4.84
CA VAL A 251 -10.22 10.53 -4.23
C VAL A 251 -11.08 9.98 -5.38
N THR A 252 -10.84 8.73 -5.76
CA THR A 252 -11.43 8.11 -6.95
C THR A 252 -11.92 6.70 -6.67
N PHE A 253 -12.49 6.05 -7.67
CA PHE A 253 -13.04 4.71 -7.48
C PHE A 253 -11.96 3.66 -7.36
N GLY A 254 -12.19 2.72 -6.46
CA GLY A 254 -11.55 1.42 -6.55
C GLY A 254 -12.15 0.59 -7.68
N GLY A 255 -11.39 -0.37 -8.21
CA GLY A 255 -11.82 -1.27 -9.27
C GLY A 255 -11.96 -2.70 -8.80
N ARG A 256 -13.16 -3.29 -8.88
CA ARG A 256 -13.37 -4.70 -8.49
C ARG A 256 -13.82 -5.56 -9.66
N SER A 257 -12.86 -6.23 -10.29
CA SER A 257 -13.04 -7.20 -11.38
C SER A 257 -13.24 -8.62 -10.85
N CYS A 258 -13.42 -9.59 -11.76
CA CYS A 258 -13.15 -11.00 -11.51
C CYS A 258 -12.09 -11.46 -12.50
N ASP A 259 -10.91 -11.83 -12.02
CA ASP A 259 -9.72 -11.96 -12.88
C ASP A 259 -9.63 -13.33 -13.57
N GLY A 260 -10.24 -14.37 -12.98
CA GLY A 260 -10.28 -15.70 -13.57
C GLY A 260 -11.15 -16.72 -12.83
N ASN A 261 -11.49 -16.50 -11.55
CA ASN A 261 -12.24 -17.48 -10.76
C ASN A 261 -13.71 -17.08 -10.55
N SER A 262 -14.51 -17.21 -11.61
CA SER A 262 -15.93 -16.84 -11.61
C SER A 262 -16.75 -17.51 -10.51
N THR A 263 -16.45 -18.78 -10.18
CA THR A 263 -17.12 -19.51 -9.09
C THR A 263 -16.85 -18.87 -7.74
N ARG A 264 -15.59 -18.53 -7.44
CA ARG A 264 -15.23 -17.82 -6.19
C ARG A 264 -15.86 -16.43 -6.14
N CYS A 265 -15.79 -15.67 -7.23
CA CYS A 265 -16.39 -14.34 -7.33
C CYS A 265 -17.91 -14.40 -7.08
N ALA A 266 -18.62 -15.33 -7.73
CA ALA A 266 -20.06 -15.53 -7.52
C ALA A 266 -20.39 -15.94 -6.07
N ALA A 267 -19.58 -16.80 -5.47
CA ALA A 267 -19.75 -17.19 -4.07
C ALA A 267 -19.59 -16.01 -3.12
N LEU A 268 -18.62 -15.12 -3.35
CA LEU A 268 -18.43 -13.90 -2.54
C LEU A 268 -19.56 -12.89 -2.73
N ILE A 269 -20.05 -12.70 -3.95
CA ILE A 269 -21.24 -11.87 -4.22
C ILE A 269 -22.45 -12.41 -3.43
N GLY A 270 -22.64 -13.73 -3.42
CA GLY A 270 -23.69 -14.38 -2.62
C GLY A 270 -23.57 -14.15 -1.10
N ARG A 271 -22.39 -13.71 -0.63
CA ARG A 271 -22.11 -13.34 0.77
C ARG A 271 -22.08 -11.83 1.01
N GLY A 272 -22.48 -11.02 0.02
CA GLY A 272 -22.59 -9.56 0.15
C GLY A 272 -21.36 -8.77 -0.30
N ALA A 273 -20.42 -9.41 -1.01
CA ALA A 273 -19.31 -8.69 -1.61
C ALA A 273 -19.75 -7.74 -2.73
N TRP A 274 -19.00 -6.65 -2.92
CA TRP A 274 -19.10 -5.80 -4.10
C TRP A 274 -18.12 -6.28 -5.16
N GLY A 275 -18.45 -6.12 -6.44
CA GLY A 275 -17.65 -6.61 -7.58
C GLY A 275 -18.49 -7.16 -8.71
N THR A 276 -17.94 -8.10 -9.46
CA THR A 276 -18.65 -8.85 -10.51
C THR A 276 -18.19 -10.31 -10.50
N SER A 277 -18.97 -11.22 -11.09
CA SER A 277 -18.55 -12.58 -11.40
C SER A 277 -18.25 -12.79 -12.89
N THR A 278 -18.42 -11.74 -13.71
CA THR A 278 -18.00 -11.73 -15.10
C THR A 278 -16.49 -11.67 -15.16
N VAL A 279 -15.87 -12.68 -15.79
CA VAL A 279 -14.42 -12.77 -15.91
C VAL A 279 -13.90 -11.75 -16.92
N GLY A 280 -12.82 -11.07 -16.55
CA GLY A 280 -12.11 -10.10 -17.37
C GLY A 280 -11.97 -8.75 -16.69
N GLY A 281 -10.80 -8.10 -16.88
CA GLY A 281 -10.48 -6.82 -16.25
C GLY A 281 -11.33 -5.64 -16.75
N ASP A 282 -11.89 -5.73 -17.96
CA ASP A 282 -12.71 -4.65 -18.55
C ASP A 282 -14.09 -4.49 -17.90
N VAL A 283 -14.55 -5.53 -17.18
CA VAL A 283 -15.79 -5.49 -16.42
C VAL A 283 -15.44 -5.45 -14.94
N TYR A 284 -15.48 -4.25 -14.37
CA TYR A 284 -15.28 -4.06 -12.93
C TYR A 284 -16.41 -3.22 -12.34
N ALA A 285 -16.70 -3.46 -11.06
CA ALA A 285 -17.55 -2.56 -10.27
C ALA A 285 -16.72 -1.36 -9.78
N HIS A 286 -17.34 -0.18 -9.79
CA HIS A 286 -16.78 1.02 -9.17
C HIS A 286 -17.00 0.94 -7.66
N ILE A 287 -15.92 0.81 -6.90
CA ILE A 287 -15.96 0.81 -5.44
C ILE A 287 -15.90 2.26 -4.95
N PRO A 288 -16.91 2.74 -4.20
CA PRO A 288 -16.97 4.13 -3.74
C PRO A 288 -16.00 4.42 -2.61
N ASP A 289 -15.83 5.71 -2.31
CA ASP A 289 -15.19 6.17 -1.08
C ASP A 289 -16.23 6.62 -0.07
N ARG A 290 -15.88 6.54 1.22
CA ARG A 290 -16.73 7.04 2.30
C ARG A 290 -15.93 7.42 3.54
N ASP A 291 -16.32 8.52 4.20
CA ASP A 291 -15.72 8.97 5.45
C ASP A 291 -14.20 9.18 5.29
N VAL A 292 -13.79 9.95 4.28
CA VAL A 292 -12.39 10.27 3.98
C VAL A 292 -12.05 11.64 4.57
N VAL A 293 -10.95 11.73 5.32
CA VAL A 293 -10.47 12.98 5.92
C VAL A 293 -9.06 13.27 5.43
N ILE A 294 -8.89 14.40 4.73
CA ILE A 294 -7.59 14.91 4.29
C ILE A 294 -7.32 16.21 5.04
N ARG A 295 -6.41 16.18 6.01
CA ARG A 295 -6.21 17.34 6.88
C ARG A 295 -4.78 17.70 7.23
N ASN A 296 -4.53 18.98 7.46
CA ASN A 296 -3.24 19.48 7.97
C ASN A 296 -2.01 19.08 7.15
N ASN A 297 -2.19 18.75 5.86
CA ASN A 297 -1.06 18.41 5.00
C ASN A 297 -0.45 19.69 4.42
N VAL A 298 0.87 19.67 4.20
CA VAL A 298 1.62 20.75 3.56
C VAL A 298 2.14 20.27 2.22
N ILE A 299 1.54 20.74 1.12
CA ILE A 299 1.93 20.39 -0.25
C ILE A 299 2.49 21.63 -0.93
N VAL A 300 3.80 21.65 -1.19
CA VAL A 300 4.50 22.81 -1.75
C VAL A 300 5.28 22.41 -3.00
N ASN A 301 4.74 22.79 -4.15
CA ASN A 301 5.47 22.79 -5.41
C ASN A 301 6.23 24.13 -5.53
N PRO A 302 7.58 24.10 -5.62
CA PRO A 302 8.39 25.32 -5.66
C PRO A 302 8.16 26.12 -6.95
N ALA A 303 8.56 27.38 -6.97
CA ALA A 303 8.48 28.22 -8.17
C ALA A 303 9.14 27.53 -9.38
N GLY A 304 8.41 27.50 -10.51
CA GLY A 304 8.81 26.76 -11.71
C GLY A 304 8.35 25.29 -11.74
N TYR A 305 7.73 24.79 -10.68
CA TYR A 305 7.09 23.48 -10.62
C TYR A 305 5.61 23.63 -10.22
N ARG A 306 4.73 22.88 -10.88
CA ARG A 306 3.31 22.79 -10.54
C ARG A 306 2.72 21.48 -11.06
N SER A 307 1.56 21.09 -10.55
CA SER A 307 0.74 20.07 -11.19
C SER A 307 0.28 20.54 -12.56
N GLN A 308 -0.05 19.60 -13.44
CA GLN A 308 -0.35 19.93 -14.83
C GLN A 308 -1.68 20.67 -14.98
N TRP A 309 -2.71 20.23 -14.26
CA TRP A 309 -4.10 20.64 -14.54
C TRP A 309 -4.82 21.21 -13.33
N GLN A 310 -4.63 20.66 -12.13
CA GLN A 310 -5.49 20.98 -10.98
C GLN A 310 -4.87 20.58 -9.63
N HIS A 311 -5.50 20.98 -8.53
CA HIS A 311 -5.13 20.55 -7.17
C HIS A 311 -5.61 19.13 -6.85
N PHE A 312 -6.90 18.86 -7.07
CA PHE A 312 -7.57 17.62 -6.69
C PHE A 312 -8.15 16.90 -7.91
N GLU A 313 -8.13 15.57 -7.88
CA GLU A 313 -8.98 14.73 -8.73
C GLU A 313 -9.99 14.03 -7.82
N ILE A 314 -11.26 14.43 -7.93
CA ILE A 314 -12.36 13.78 -7.20
C ILE A 314 -13.38 13.31 -8.24
N SER A 315 -13.50 12.00 -8.40
CA SER A 315 -14.25 11.44 -9.52
C SER A 315 -15.76 11.57 -9.35
N GLU A 316 -16.46 12.02 -10.40
CA GLU A 316 -17.92 12.14 -10.42
C GLU A 316 -18.64 10.80 -10.19
N PRO A 317 -19.85 10.81 -9.59
CA PRO A 317 -20.58 9.58 -9.28
C PRO A 317 -20.77 8.67 -10.50
N ARG A 318 -20.48 7.38 -10.35
CA ARG A 318 -20.62 6.38 -11.42
C ARG A 318 -21.68 5.34 -11.06
N THR A 319 -22.39 4.86 -12.08
CA THR A 319 -23.41 3.84 -11.88
C THR A 319 -22.81 2.44 -11.99
N ASN A 320 -23.08 1.60 -11.00
CA ASN A 320 -22.88 0.15 -11.12
C ASN A 320 -24.18 -0.45 -11.69
N THR A 321 -24.12 -0.96 -12.92
CA THR A 321 -25.25 -1.56 -13.65
C THR A 321 -24.90 -2.94 -14.19
N GLY A 322 -25.92 -3.74 -14.55
CA GLY A 322 -25.72 -5.04 -15.19
C GLY A 322 -25.07 -6.03 -14.23
N ALA A 323 -23.94 -6.61 -14.63
CA ALA A 323 -23.21 -7.61 -13.85
C ALA A 323 -22.38 -7.04 -12.68
N ARG A 324 -22.41 -5.72 -12.46
CA ARG A 324 -21.66 -5.02 -11.42
C ARG A 324 -22.53 -4.89 -10.16
N VAL A 325 -22.04 -5.42 -9.05
CA VAL A 325 -22.68 -5.41 -7.72
C VAL A 325 -21.96 -4.40 -6.83
N GLY A 326 -22.69 -3.46 -6.24
CA GLY A 326 -22.16 -2.43 -5.34
C GLY A 326 -23.09 -1.21 -5.27
N PRO A 327 -22.73 -0.18 -4.49
CA PRO A 327 -23.49 1.07 -4.42
C PRO A 327 -23.67 1.69 -5.79
N SER A 328 -24.86 2.25 -6.04
CA SER A 328 -25.25 2.82 -7.32
C SER A 328 -26.19 4.01 -7.07
N PRO A 329 -25.75 5.26 -7.29
CA PRO A 329 -24.40 5.62 -7.73
C PRO A 329 -23.32 5.30 -6.69
N ALA A 330 -22.15 4.87 -7.14
CA ALA A 330 -20.93 4.91 -6.37
C ALA A 330 -20.46 6.38 -6.29
N ARG A 331 -20.14 6.85 -5.08
CA ARG A 331 -19.71 8.22 -4.80
C ARG A 331 -18.31 8.24 -4.20
N THR A 332 -17.62 9.36 -4.35
CA THR A 332 -16.27 9.60 -3.82
C THR A 332 -16.26 10.73 -2.77
N ASP A 333 -17.38 11.45 -2.64
CA ASP A 333 -17.54 12.64 -1.80
C ASP A 333 -18.50 12.42 -0.60
N ASP A 334 -18.87 11.17 -0.29
CA ASP A 334 -19.72 10.83 0.85
C ASP A 334 -18.92 10.89 2.17
N GLY A 335 -19.18 11.92 2.97
CA GLY A 335 -18.43 12.16 4.21
C GLY A 335 -16.98 12.61 3.97
N LEU A 336 -16.64 13.08 2.77
CA LEU A 336 -15.33 13.66 2.46
C LEU A 336 -15.15 14.98 3.21
N VAL A 337 -14.00 15.15 3.87
CA VAL A 337 -13.60 16.38 4.56
C VAL A 337 -12.17 16.75 4.16
N ILE A 338 -11.98 17.97 3.67
CA ILE A 338 -10.65 18.52 3.30
C ILE A 338 -10.45 19.82 4.09
N THR A 339 -9.52 19.84 5.06
CA THR A 339 -9.40 20.96 6.01
C THR A 339 -7.97 21.15 6.55
N GLY A 340 -7.59 22.38 6.87
CA GLY A 340 -6.30 22.73 7.47
C GLY A 340 -5.09 22.52 6.57
N ASN A 341 -5.28 22.14 5.30
CA ASN A 341 -4.17 21.90 4.39
C ASN A 341 -3.58 23.24 3.90
N ARG A 342 -2.25 23.25 3.69
CA ARG A 342 -1.54 24.33 3.01
C ARG A 342 -1.05 23.82 1.66
N ILE A 343 -1.55 24.40 0.58
CA ILE A 343 -1.23 24.00 -0.79
C ILE A 343 -0.63 25.20 -1.53
N VAL A 344 0.61 25.05 -1.98
CA VAL A 344 1.28 25.99 -2.89
C VAL A 344 1.59 25.24 -4.17
N ASN A 345 0.86 25.55 -5.25
CA ASN A 345 0.91 24.83 -6.51
C ASN A 345 0.48 25.73 -7.67
N GLY A 346 1.44 26.47 -8.22
CA GLY A 346 1.18 27.52 -9.21
C GLY A 346 0.61 28.79 -8.57
N ASP A 347 -0.13 29.56 -9.35
CA ASP A 347 -0.79 30.79 -8.90
C ASP A 347 -2.26 30.53 -8.53
N ALA A 348 -2.95 31.56 -8.04
CA ALA A 348 -4.34 31.46 -7.62
C ALA A 348 -5.34 31.08 -8.74
N SER A 349 -4.94 31.09 -10.02
CA SER A 349 -5.77 30.61 -11.13
C SER A 349 -5.71 29.10 -11.34
N MET A 350 -4.82 28.38 -10.64
CA MET A 350 -4.78 26.92 -10.67
C MET A 350 -6.16 26.34 -10.33
N PRO A 351 -6.76 25.52 -11.22
CA PRO A 351 -8.07 24.93 -10.97
C PRO A 351 -8.08 24.06 -9.72
N LEU A 352 -9.21 24.09 -8.99
CA LEU A 352 -9.40 23.18 -7.86
C LEU A 352 -9.49 21.73 -8.35
N GLY A 353 -10.09 21.53 -9.53
CA GLY A 353 -10.30 20.23 -10.18
C GLY A 353 -11.70 19.64 -9.97
N ILE A 354 -12.55 20.37 -9.24
CA ILE A 354 -13.96 19.99 -8.97
C ILE A 354 -14.95 21.10 -9.35
N ASP A 355 -14.46 22.21 -9.90
CA ASP A 355 -15.30 23.32 -10.34
C ASP A 355 -16.25 22.87 -11.47
N GLY A 356 -17.55 23.12 -11.30
CA GLY A 356 -18.57 22.76 -12.30
C GLY A 356 -18.93 21.26 -12.36
N THR A 357 -18.40 20.46 -11.44
CA THR A 357 -18.74 19.03 -11.31
C THR A 357 -19.92 18.80 -10.37
N THR A 358 -20.38 17.55 -10.31
CA THR A 358 -21.39 17.11 -9.35
C THR A 358 -20.83 16.69 -7.99
N VAL A 359 -19.50 16.58 -7.85
CA VAL A 359 -18.84 16.27 -6.57
C VAL A 359 -18.66 17.52 -5.74
N CYS A 360 -18.77 17.37 -4.43
CA CYS A 360 -18.68 18.48 -3.49
C CYS A 360 -19.62 19.65 -3.87
N ALA A 361 -20.80 19.29 -4.38
CA ALA A 361 -21.84 20.23 -4.78
C ALA A 361 -22.29 21.09 -3.58
N SER A 362 -22.89 22.25 -3.83
CA SER A 362 -23.30 23.21 -2.78
C SER A 362 -24.23 22.63 -1.69
N THR A 363 -24.88 21.50 -1.94
CA THR A 363 -25.75 20.78 -0.99
C THR A 363 -25.05 19.66 -0.23
N ASN A 364 -23.80 19.32 -0.57
CA ASN A 364 -23.02 18.31 0.15
C ASN A 364 -22.68 18.86 1.56
N PRO A 365 -22.95 18.08 2.63
CA PRO A 365 -22.83 18.57 4.00
C PRO A 365 -21.38 18.75 4.49
N THR A 366 -20.42 17.99 3.93
CA THR A 366 -19.05 17.90 4.44
C THR A 366 -17.99 18.38 3.45
N CYS A 367 -18.29 18.37 2.15
CA CYS A 367 -17.40 18.83 1.10
C CYS A 367 -18.13 19.79 0.17
N THR A 368 -17.83 21.08 0.24
CA THR A 368 -18.24 22.07 -0.77
C THR A 368 -17.03 22.90 -1.19
N ILE A 369 -17.04 23.44 -2.41
CA ILE A 369 -15.97 24.35 -2.86
C ILE A 369 -15.76 25.51 -1.88
N ALA A 370 -16.86 26.07 -1.34
CA ALA A 370 -16.79 27.14 -0.35
C ALA A 370 -16.15 26.70 0.98
N GLN A 371 -16.46 25.49 1.47
CA GLN A 371 -15.80 24.93 2.65
C GLN A 371 -14.31 24.66 2.38
N ILE A 372 -13.96 24.11 1.22
CA ILE A 372 -12.56 23.82 0.86
C ILE A 372 -11.71 25.08 0.87
N TYR A 373 -12.15 26.16 0.20
CA TYR A 373 -11.39 27.42 0.23
C TYR A 373 -11.38 28.08 1.61
N ARG A 374 -12.47 27.98 2.38
CA ARG A 374 -12.53 28.59 3.73
C ARG A 374 -11.59 27.88 4.71
N ASP A 375 -11.51 26.56 4.61
CA ASP A 375 -10.87 25.72 5.63
C ASP A 375 -9.42 25.37 5.29
N ASN A 376 -8.88 25.78 4.14
CA ASN A 376 -7.52 25.46 3.68
C ASN A 376 -6.83 26.71 3.11
N ASP A 377 -5.51 26.81 3.22
CA ASP A 377 -4.70 27.82 2.52
C ASP A 377 -4.30 27.26 1.15
N ILE A 378 -5.00 27.65 0.08
CA ILE A 378 -4.74 27.17 -1.29
C ILE A 378 -4.25 28.32 -2.15
N ASN A 379 -2.96 28.31 -2.49
CA ASN A 379 -2.29 29.36 -3.23
C ASN A 379 -2.51 30.77 -2.63
N GLY A 380 -2.61 30.86 -1.29
CA GLY A 380 -2.84 32.11 -0.57
C GLY A 380 -4.30 32.58 -0.53
N ARG A 381 -5.25 31.70 -0.82
CA ARG A 381 -6.70 31.94 -0.66
C ARG A 381 -7.22 31.41 0.66
#